data_AF-A0A0U3SI95-F1
#
_entry.id   AF-A0A0U3SI95-F1
#
_cell.length_a   1.000
_cell.length_b   1.000
_cell.length_c   1.000
_cell.angle_alpha   90.00
_cell.angle_beta   90.00
_cell.angle_gamma   90.00
#
_symmetry.space_group_name_H-M   'P 1'
#
loop_
_entity.id
_entity.type
_entity.pdbx_description
1 polymer ?
#
loop_
_entity_poly.entity_id
_entity_poly.type
_entity_poly.pdbx_seq_one_letter_code
_entity_poly.pdbx_strand_id
1 'polypeptide(L)'
;NEIKSRMRAQAEDDVDVIITEIGGTVGDIESQPFLEAAREVRRELGPDNCMFVHVSLVPYIASAHELKTKPTQHSVMMLRQVGIRPDALVLRSDRPLGDNIKDKISLMCDVESDAVVNCVDVPSIYDIPHMLYDEGLDSYVVRCLKLDKAHDVEWGDWAQLTERVHHPKEEVTIAIVGKYIDLPDAYLSVTEAIKAGGFGNWARANVRWIAADTCETMEGAERYLKDVDGIVIPGGFGIRGIEGKIGALRWAREHKVPALGLCLGL
;
A
#
# COMPACT_ATOMS: atom_id res chain seq x y z
N ASN A 1 -18.05 9.03 20.30
CA ASN A 1 -19.06 7.94 20.37
C ASN A 1 -19.25 7.19 19.05
N GLU A 2 -19.76 7.80 17.98
CA GLU A 2 -20.00 7.06 16.72
C GLU A 2 -18.73 6.45 16.12
N ILE A 3 -17.65 7.22 15.99
CA ILE A 3 -16.36 6.73 15.47
C ILE A 3 -15.83 5.55 16.30
N LYS A 4 -15.89 5.65 17.63
CA LYS A 4 -15.49 4.58 18.54
C LYS A 4 -16.33 3.31 18.35
N SER A 5 -17.65 3.46 18.18
CA SER A 5 -18.55 2.34 17.85
C SER A 5 -18.11 1.66 16.55
N ARG A 6 -17.77 2.44 15.52
CA ARG A 6 -17.29 1.93 14.23
C ARG A 6 -15.93 1.22 14.35
N MET A 7 -14.98 1.75 15.12
CA MET A 7 -13.68 1.12 15.38
C MET A 7 -13.83 -0.24 16.08
N ARG A 8 -14.89 -0.41 16.88
CA ARG A 8 -15.17 -1.61 17.67
C ARG A 8 -16.21 -2.53 17.03
N ALA A 9 -16.76 -2.16 15.87
CA ALA A 9 -17.92 -2.85 15.29
C ALA A 9 -17.64 -4.31 14.89
N GLN A 10 -16.37 -4.64 14.62
CA GLN A 10 -15.91 -5.98 14.27
C GLN A 10 -15.40 -6.78 15.48
N ALA A 11 -15.56 -6.27 16.71
CA ALA A 11 -15.08 -6.95 17.91
C ALA A 11 -16.04 -8.08 18.30
N GLU A 12 -15.90 -9.22 17.62
CA GLU A 12 -16.62 -10.48 17.85
C GLU A 12 -15.67 -11.54 18.44
N ASP A 13 -16.21 -12.64 18.98
CA ASP A 13 -15.42 -13.66 19.71
C ASP A 13 -14.38 -14.40 18.84
N ASP A 14 -14.54 -14.36 17.52
CA ASP A 14 -13.65 -14.97 16.52
C ASP A 14 -12.60 -14.00 15.97
N VAL A 15 -12.55 -12.76 16.46
CA VAL A 15 -11.58 -11.73 16.02
C VAL A 15 -10.58 -11.45 17.13
N ASP A 16 -9.32 -11.88 16.96
CA ASP A 16 -8.25 -11.65 17.94
C ASP A 16 -7.73 -10.20 17.91
N VAL A 17 -7.57 -9.60 16.72
CA VAL A 17 -6.99 -8.25 16.52
C VAL A 17 -7.74 -7.48 15.44
N ILE A 18 -8.05 -6.21 15.72
CA ILE A 18 -8.58 -5.26 14.75
C ILE A 18 -7.51 -4.22 14.43
N ILE A 19 -7.08 -4.17 13.17
CA ILE A 19 -6.17 -3.12 12.68
C ILE A 19 -7.03 -1.97 12.14
N THR A 20 -7.01 -0.83 12.84
CA THR A 20 -7.68 0.39 12.39
C THR A 20 -6.66 1.38 11.85
N GLU A 21 -6.67 1.61 10.53
CA GLU A 21 -5.93 2.71 9.92
C GLU A 21 -6.69 4.03 10.14
N ILE A 22 -5.99 5.04 10.68
CA ILE A 22 -6.52 6.40 10.80
C ILE A 22 -5.97 7.21 9.64
N GLY A 23 -6.83 7.48 8.65
CA GLY A 23 -6.48 8.31 7.50
C GLY A 23 -6.16 9.76 7.85
N GLY A 24 -5.48 10.45 6.93
CA GLY A 24 -5.00 11.82 7.11
C GLY A 24 -3.63 11.88 7.80
N THR A 25 -3.17 13.09 8.12
CA THR A 25 -1.90 13.29 8.83
C THR A 25 -2.16 13.75 10.26
N VAL A 26 -1.35 13.28 11.21
CA VAL A 26 -1.37 13.80 12.58
C VAL A 26 -1.00 15.28 12.57
N GLY A 27 -1.89 16.11 13.11
CA GLY A 27 -1.78 17.57 13.05
C GLY A 27 -2.88 18.24 12.23
N ASP A 28 -3.47 17.51 11.30
CA ASP A 28 -4.57 18.02 10.50
C ASP A 28 -5.86 18.10 11.33
N ILE A 29 -6.65 19.14 11.09
CA ILE A 29 -7.92 19.39 11.81
C ILE A 29 -8.90 18.25 11.53
N GLU A 30 -8.89 17.70 10.32
CA GLU A 30 -9.77 16.61 9.87
C GLU A 30 -9.55 15.31 10.65
N SER A 31 -8.32 15.06 11.13
CA SER A 31 -7.94 13.84 11.84
C SER A 31 -8.27 13.86 13.32
N GLN A 32 -8.52 15.04 13.91
CA GLN A 32 -8.70 15.19 15.37
C GLN A 32 -9.82 14.33 15.95
N PRO A 33 -11.03 14.24 15.35
CA PRO A 33 -12.09 13.40 15.90
C PRO A 33 -11.74 11.91 15.91
N PHE A 34 -10.94 11.44 14.94
CA PHE A 34 -10.50 10.05 14.86
C PHE A 34 -9.44 9.73 15.92
N LEU A 35 -8.46 10.62 16.11
CA LEU A 35 -7.44 10.48 17.14
C LEU A 35 -8.06 10.50 18.54
N GLU A 36 -9.01 11.40 18.80
CA GLU A 36 -9.72 11.43 20.08
C GLU A 36 -10.53 10.15 20.32
N ALA A 37 -11.21 9.63 19.29
CA ALA A 37 -11.92 8.35 19.41
C ALA A 37 -10.97 7.19 19.71
N ALA A 38 -9.81 7.11 19.04
CA ALA A 38 -8.82 6.07 19.29
C ALA A 38 -8.21 6.18 20.70
N ARG A 39 -7.98 7.41 21.19
CA ARG A 39 -7.54 7.68 22.56
C ARG A 39 -8.58 7.22 23.59
N GLU A 40 -9.86 7.46 23.36
CA GLU A 40 -10.95 6.93 24.18
C GLU A 40 -10.99 5.39 24.17
N VAL A 41 -10.83 4.77 23.00
CA VAL A 41 -10.76 3.29 22.86
C VAL A 41 -9.65 2.73 23.75
N ARG A 42 -8.44 3.27 23.66
CA ARG A 42 -7.34 2.82 24.53
C ARG A 42 -7.65 2.99 26.02
N ARG A 43 -8.31 4.09 26.40
CA ARG A 43 -8.69 4.34 27.79
C ARG A 43 -9.67 3.28 28.29
N GLU A 44 -10.62 2.84 27.47
CA GLU A 44 -11.63 1.84 27.83
C GLU A 44 -11.07 0.42 27.87
N LEU A 45 -10.21 0.07 26.92
CA LEU A 45 -9.65 -1.29 26.80
C LEU A 45 -8.41 -1.53 27.67
N GLY A 46 -7.71 -0.46 28.02
CA GLY A 46 -6.41 -0.52 28.69
C GLY A 46 -5.24 -0.74 27.73
N PRO A 47 -4.01 -0.59 28.23
CA PRO A 47 -2.79 -0.63 27.41
C PRO A 47 -2.48 -2.02 26.84
N ASP A 48 -2.91 -3.09 27.50
CA ASP A 48 -2.66 -4.46 27.06
C ASP A 48 -3.58 -4.89 25.90
N ASN A 49 -4.62 -4.13 25.59
CA ASN A 49 -5.65 -4.48 24.60
C ASN A 49 -5.79 -3.43 23.48
N CYS A 50 -4.90 -2.43 23.44
CA CYS A 50 -4.93 -1.38 22.43
C CYS A 50 -3.55 -0.76 22.27
N MET A 51 -3.00 -0.84 21.06
CA MET A 51 -1.67 -0.38 20.72
C MET A 51 -1.72 0.70 19.62
N PHE A 52 -0.77 1.63 19.68
CA PHE A 52 -0.58 2.66 18.66
C PHE A 52 0.73 2.43 17.90
N VAL A 53 0.61 2.14 16.60
CA VAL A 53 1.74 2.11 15.66
C VAL A 53 1.71 3.40 14.85
N HIS A 54 2.76 4.22 14.98
CA HIS A 54 2.83 5.52 14.29
C HIS A 54 3.80 5.46 13.11
N VAL A 55 3.30 5.76 11.91
CA VAL A 55 4.11 5.79 10.68
C VAL A 55 4.68 7.19 10.50
N SER A 56 5.98 7.28 10.23
CA SER A 56 6.68 8.54 10.02
C SER A 56 7.68 8.46 8.87
N LEU A 57 8.03 9.61 8.28
CA LEU A 57 9.01 9.72 7.21
C LEU A 57 10.36 10.17 7.76
N VAL A 58 11.42 9.46 7.40
CA VAL A 58 12.83 9.84 7.64
C VAL A 58 13.44 10.24 6.30
N PRO A 59 13.40 11.53 5.93
CA PRO A 59 13.89 11.98 4.63
C PRO A 59 15.42 12.03 4.58
N TYR A 60 15.96 11.70 3.40
CA TYR A 60 17.35 11.96 3.05
C TYR A 60 17.51 13.34 2.42
N ILE A 61 18.42 14.15 2.93
CA ILE A 61 18.72 15.47 2.38
C ILE A 61 19.99 15.38 1.53
N ALA A 62 19.81 15.35 0.21
CA ALA A 62 20.91 15.16 -0.74
C ALA A 62 22.04 16.19 -0.60
N SER A 63 21.72 17.46 -0.32
CA SER A 63 22.72 18.52 -0.14
C SER A 63 23.57 18.38 1.13
N ALA A 64 23.06 17.69 2.14
CA ALA A 64 23.75 17.48 3.42
C ALA A 64 24.28 16.04 3.57
N HIS A 65 23.96 15.16 2.61
CA HIS A 65 24.25 13.73 2.64
C HIS A 65 23.83 13.02 3.93
N GLU A 66 22.70 13.41 4.53
CA GLU A 66 22.27 12.91 5.84
C GLU A 66 20.77 12.62 5.88
N LEU A 67 20.41 11.56 6.61
CA LEU A 67 19.05 11.25 7.01
C LEU A 67 18.62 12.11 8.19
N LYS A 68 17.45 12.74 8.11
CA LYS A 68 16.97 13.65 9.15
C LYS A 68 15.87 13.01 9.98
N THR A 69 16.12 12.85 11.28
CA THR A 69 15.15 12.30 12.25
C THR A 69 14.21 13.34 12.85
N LYS A 70 14.42 14.63 12.54
CA LYS A 70 13.64 15.74 13.12
C LYS A 70 12.15 15.69 12.76
N PRO A 71 11.73 15.36 11.51
CA PRO A 71 10.33 15.19 11.17
C PRO A 71 9.62 14.15 12.05
N THR A 72 10.26 13.00 12.28
CA THR A 72 9.73 11.96 13.19
C THR A 72 9.58 12.47 14.62
N GLN A 73 10.59 13.15 15.17
CA GLN A 73 10.52 13.73 16.52
C GLN A 73 9.34 14.70 16.67
N HIS A 74 9.14 15.58 15.68
CA HIS A 74 8.03 16.54 15.71
C HIS A 74 6.67 15.86 15.52
N SER A 75 6.59 14.85 14.65
CA SER A 75 5.37 14.09 14.43
C SER A 75 4.92 13.34 15.69
N VAL A 76 5.86 12.68 16.39
CA VAL A 76 5.58 12.04 17.69
C VAL A 76 5.18 13.06 18.75
N MET A 77 5.81 14.24 18.78
CA MET A 77 5.42 15.32 19.69
C MET A 77 3.96 15.76 19.45
N MET A 78 3.54 15.90 18.19
CA MET A 78 2.16 16.26 17.84
C MET A 78 1.16 15.16 18.23
N LEU A 79 1.52 13.89 18.04
CA LEU A 79 0.71 12.76 18.49
C LEU A 79 0.54 12.76 20.02
N ARG A 80 1.63 13.04 20.75
CA ARG A 80 1.61 13.16 22.22
C ARG A 80 0.77 14.35 22.71
N GLN A 81 0.74 15.46 21.96
CA GLN A 81 -0.09 16.62 22.30
C GLN A 81 -1.60 16.31 22.27
N VAL A 82 -2.04 15.36 21.44
CA VAL A 82 -3.42 14.87 21.45
C VAL A 82 -3.65 13.72 22.45
N GLY A 83 -2.69 13.46 23.34
CA GLY A 83 -2.81 12.47 24.40
C GLY A 83 -2.58 11.02 23.96
N ILE A 84 -1.96 10.81 22.78
CA ILE A 84 -1.60 9.48 22.28
C ILE A 84 -0.09 9.30 22.39
N ARG A 85 0.34 8.23 23.07
CA ARG A 85 1.75 7.80 23.06
C ARG A 85 1.87 6.62 22.09
N PRO A 86 2.74 6.68 21.07
CA PRO A 86 2.99 5.54 20.21
C PRO A 86 3.69 4.43 21.00
N ASP A 87 3.31 3.19 20.77
CA ASP A 87 3.99 2.01 21.31
C ASP A 87 5.07 1.50 20.33
N ALA A 88 4.89 1.72 19.03
CA ALA A 88 5.87 1.43 17.98
C ALA A 88 5.93 2.54 16.93
N LEU A 89 7.08 2.67 16.26
CA LEU A 89 7.32 3.61 15.18
C LEU A 89 7.72 2.87 13.91
N VAL A 90 7.02 3.12 12.81
CA VAL A 90 7.38 2.62 11.48
C VAL A 90 7.99 3.76 10.69
N LEU A 91 9.29 3.68 10.44
CA LEU A 91 10.10 4.72 9.81
C LEU A 91 10.23 4.44 8.31
N ARG A 92 9.41 5.12 7.51
CA ARG A 92 9.53 5.14 6.05
C ARG A 92 10.80 5.86 5.62
N SER A 93 11.59 5.24 4.76
CA SER A 93 12.81 5.82 4.20
C SER A 93 13.13 5.26 2.82
N ASP A 94 13.91 6.01 2.04
CA ASP A 94 14.40 5.58 0.72
C ASP A 94 15.65 4.67 0.81
N ARG A 95 16.17 4.46 2.03
CA ARG A 95 17.40 3.70 2.30
C ARG A 95 17.42 3.16 3.74
N PRO A 96 18.23 2.13 4.02
CA PRO A 96 18.38 1.60 5.38
C PRO A 96 18.86 2.64 6.38
N LEU A 97 18.34 2.59 7.61
CA LEU A 97 18.77 3.39 8.74
C LEU A 97 19.78 2.59 9.57
N GLY A 98 20.92 3.20 9.91
CA GLY A 98 21.85 2.58 10.86
C GLY A 98 21.34 2.63 12.30
N ASP A 99 21.81 1.71 13.14
CA ASP A 99 21.37 1.56 14.54
C ASP A 99 21.44 2.86 15.34
N ASN A 100 22.51 3.66 15.15
CA ASN A 100 22.66 4.97 15.79
C ASN A 100 21.47 5.93 15.53
N ILE A 101 20.85 5.84 14.35
CA ILE A 101 19.67 6.65 13.99
C ILE A 101 18.44 6.11 14.72
N LYS A 102 18.26 4.78 14.73
CA LYS A 102 17.16 4.10 15.44
C LYS A 102 17.23 4.39 16.94
N ASP A 103 18.40 4.25 17.56
CA ASP A 103 18.65 4.55 18.98
C ASP A 103 18.35 6.00 19.32
N LYS A 104 18.77 6.93 18.46
CA LYS A 104 18.45 8.35 18.62
C LYS A 104 16.95 8.61 18.55
N ILE A 105 16.24 7.95 17.65
CA ILE A 105 14.77 8.07 17.55
C ILE A 105 14.10 7.46 18.77
N SER A 106 14.51 6.26 19.19
CA SER A 106 14.05 5.58 20.40
C SER A 106 14.18 6.48 21.62
N LEU A 107 15.37 7.06 21.85
CA LEU A 107 15.63 7.96 22.98
C LEU A 107 14.79 9.25 22.90
N MET A 108 14.75 9.91 21.74
CA MET A 108 14.09 11.22 21.60
C MET A 108 12.56 11.11 21.56
N CYS A 109 12.04 9.99 21.09
CA CYS A 109 10.61 9.72 21.01
C CYS A 109 10.10 8.92 22.20
N ASP A 110 10.99 8.43 23.07
CA ASP A 110 10.68 7.62 24.25
C ASP A 110 9.77 6.43 23.88
N VAL A 111 10.33 5.61 22.99
CA VAL A 111 9.76 4.38 22.43
C VAL A 111 10.85 3.30 22.52
N GLU A 112 10.49 2.06 22.87
CA GLU A 112 11.43 0.94 23.00
C GLU A 112 12.22 0.74 21.70
N SER A 113 13.50 0.39 21.80
CA SER A 113 14.38 0.35 20.62
C SER A 113 13.99 -0.75 19.63
N ASP A 114 13.44 -1.86 20.12
CA ASP A 114 12.87 -2.93 19.31
C ASP A 114 11.52 -2.58 18.68
N ALA A 115 10.88 -1.50 19.14
CA ALA A 115 9.65 -0.95 18.57
C ALA A 115 9.90 0.13 17.52
N VAL A 116 11.17 0.47 17.24
CA VAL A 116 11.56 1.40 16.18
C VAL A 116 11.93 0.56 14.95
N VAL A 117 11.07 0.57 13.95
CA VAL A 117 11.13 -0.31 12.77
C VAL A 117 11.47 0.50 11.53
N ASN A 118 12.52 0.11 10.80
CA ASN A 118 12.87 0.74 9.53
C ASN A 118 12.12 0.10 8.36
N CYS A 119 11.13 0.83 7.84
CA CYS A 119 10.35 0.47 6.67
C CYS A 119 10.93 1.12 5.40
N VAL A 120 12.03 0.55 4.90
CA VAL A 120 12.67 1.04 3.67
C VAL A 120 11.77 0.81 2.45
N ASP A 121 11.90 1.66 1.43
CA ASP A 121 11.28 1.42 0.13
C ASP A 121 11.78 0.10 -0.46
N VAL A 122 10.83 -0.79 -0.74
CA VAL A 122 11.07 -2.12 -1.32
C VAL A 122 10.59 -2.17 -2.78
N PRO A 123 11.18 -3.03 -3.63
CA PRO A 123 10.83 -3.10 -5.06
C PRO A 123 9.36 -3.48 -5.32
N SER A 124 8.76 -4.22 -4.40
CA SER A 124 7.38 -4.72 -4.51
C SER A 124 6.61 -4.57 -3.20
N ILE A 125 5.32 -4.23 -3.29
CA ILE A 125 4.43 -4.19 -2.12
C ILE A 125 4.33 -5.57 -1.42
N TYR A 126 4.58 -6.64 -2.16
CA TYR A 126 4.56 -8.02 -1.65
C TYR A 126 5.77 -8.34 -0.74
N ASP A 127 6.81 -7.50 -0.76
CA ASP A 127 8.00 -7.65 0.08
C ASP A 127 7.86 -6.97 1.44
N ILE A 128 6.84 -6.11 1.61
CA ILE A 128 6.63 -5.35 2.85
C ILE A 128 6.47 -6.28 4.06
N PRO A 129 5.72 -7.39 4.01
CA PRO A 129 5.60 -8.30 5.15
C PRO A 129 6.93 -8.92 5.59
N HIS A 130 7.80 -9.33 4.63
CA HIS A 130 9.12 -9.85 4.97
C HIS A 130 9.98 -8.79 5.65
N MET A 131 9.99 -7.57 5.13
CA MET A 131 10.75 -6.47 5.75
C MET A 131 10.25 -6.13 7.16
N LEU A 132 8.93 -6.10 7.39
CA LEU A 132 8.39 -5.83 8.73
C LEU A 132 8.67 -6.97 9.70
N TYR A 133 8.67 -8.22 9.22
CA TYR A 133 9.05 -9.40 9.98
C TYR A 133 10.54 -9.39 10.34
N ASP A 134 11.42 -9.06 9.40
CA ASP A 134 12.86 -8.97 9.62
C ASP A 134 13.22 -7.87 10.64
N GLU A 135 12.43 -6.79 10.68
CA GLU A 135 12.53 -5.74 11.70
C GLU A 135 11.82 -6.08 13.03
N GLY A 136 11.11 -7.21 13.12
CA GLY A 136 10.51 -7.74 14.34
C GLY A 136 9.23 -7.04 14.82
N LEU A 137 8.54 -6.27 13.95
CA LEU A 137 7.35 -5.51 14.34
C LEU A 137 6.21 -6.41 14.82
N ASP A 138 5.96 -7.51 14.11
CA ASP A 138 4.92 -8.49 14.42
C ASP A 138 5.15 -9.15 15.79
N SER A 139 6.38 -9.57 16.05
CA SER A 139 6.78 -10.17 17.33
C SER A 139 6.64 -9.17 18.48
N TYR A 140 6.96 -7.90 18.24
CA TYR A 140 6.75 -6.81 19.22
C TYR A 140 5.25 -6.61 19.51
N VAL A 141 4.41 -6.56 18.47
CA VAL A 141 2.95 -6.44 18.61
C VAL A 141 2.35 -7.60 19.42
N VAL A 142 2.70 -8.85 19.08
CA VAL A 142 2.25 -10.07 19.80
C VAL A 142 2.57 -9.98 21.29
N ARG A 143 3.78 -9.53 21.63
CA ARG A 143 4.23 -9.39 23.01
C ARG A 143 3.49 -8.28 23.75
N CYS A 144 3.32 -7.11 23.13
CA CYS A 144 2.63 -5.97 23.73
C CYS A 144 1.14 -6.25 24.00
N LEU A 145 0.48 -6.95 23.08
CA LEU A 145 -0.95 -7.29 23.18
C LEU A 145 -1.22 -8.63 23.88
N LYS A 146 -0.18 -9.32 24.36
CA LYS A 146 -0.29 -10.61 25.06
C LYS A 146 -1.12 -11.64 24.28
N LEU A 147 -0.82 -11.78 22.98
CA LEU A 147 -1.53 -12.70 22.11
C LEU A 147 -1.05 -14.14 22.35
N ASP A 148 -1.55 -14.78 23.41
CA ASP A 148 -1.10 -16.10 23.90
C ASP A 148 -1.23 -17.25 22.87
N LYS A 149 -2.08 -17.09 21.86
CA LYS A 149 -2.28 -18.07 20.78
C LYS A 149 -1.39 -17.83 19.55
N ALA A 150 -0.58 -16.78 19.55
CA ALA A 150 0.32 -16.49 18.45
C ALA A 150 1.37 -17.61 18.30
N HIS A 151 1.75 -17.88 17.07
CA HIS A 151 2.75 -18.86 16.69
C HIS A 151 3.73 -18.25 15.69
N ASP A 152 4.80 -18.97 15.38
CA ASP A 152 5.76 -18.55 14.35
C ASP A 152 5.07 -18.38 13.00
N VAL A 153 5.55 -17.41 12.20
CA VAL A 153 4.96 -17.10 10.89
C VAL A 153 5.11 -18.28 9.94
N GLU A 154 3.97 -18.79 9.44
CA GLU A 154 3.92 -19.77 8.36
C GLU A 154 3.80 -19.05 7.02
N TRP A 155 4.92 -18.87 6.32
CA TRP A 155 4.96 -18.09 5.08
C TRP A 155 4.16 -18.68 3.92
N GLY A 156 3.91 -20.00 3.90
CA GLY A 156 2.98 -20.71 3.02
C GLY A 156 2.79 -20.10 1.62
N ASP A 157 1.57 -19.61 1.36
CA ASP A 157 1.19 -19.01 0.08
C ASP A 157 1.91 -17.68 -0.21
N TRP A 158 2.33 -16.94 0.82
CA TRP A 158 3.06 -15.69 0.66
C TRP A 158 4.47 -15.93 0.09
N ALA A 159 5.18 -16.95 0.57
CA ALA A 159 6.48 -17.34 -0.01
C ALA A 159 6.34 -17.78 -1.47
N GLN A 160 5.25 -18.47 -1.83
CA GLN A 160 5.00 -18.83 -3.23
C GLN A 160 4.67 -17.60 -4.08
N LEU A 161 3.96 -16.62 -3.53
CA LEU A 161 3.64 -15.37 -4.20
C LEU A 161 4.92 -14.58 -4.48
N THR A 162 5.78 -14.36 -3.49
CA THR A 162 7.03 -13.60 -3.65
C THR A 162 7.97 -14.28 -4.64
N GLU A 163 8.04 -15.61 -4.65
CA GLU A 163 8.76 -16.37 -5.67
C GLU A 163 8.26 -16.05 -7.10
N ARG A 164 6.93 -16.04 -7.31
CA ARG A 164 6.33 -15.72 -8.62
C ARG A 164 6.54 -14.25 -9.02
N VAL A 165 6.59 -13.34 -8.05
CA VAL A 165 6.85 -11.91 -8.26
C VAL A 165 8.29 -11.69 -8.75
N HIS A 166 9.27 -12.33 -8.10
CA HIS A 166 10.69 -12.09 -8.36
C HIS A 166 11.29 -12.99 -9.44
N HIS A 167 10.72 -14.18 -9.64
CA HIS A 167 11.21 -15.19 -10.58
C HIS A 167 10.15 -15.61 -11.63
N PRO A 168 9.65 -14.67 -12.44
CA PRO A 168 8.77 -14.99 -13.56
C PRO A 168 9.54 -15.79 -14.62
N LYS A 169 8.84 -16.71 -15.29
CA LYS A 169 9.37 -17.55 -16.38
C LYS A 169 9.21 -16.90 -17.75
N GLU A 170 8.24 -16.00 -17.88
CA GLU A 170 7.92 -15.28 -19.11
C GLU A 170 7.44 -13.86 -18.80
N GLU A 171 7.35 -13.02 -19.82
CA GLU A 171 6.82 -11.67 -19.71
C GLU A 171 5.71 -11.46 -20.72
N VAL A 172 4.66 -10.74 -20.33
CA VAL A 172 3.54 -10.36 -21.18
C VAL A 172 3.25 -8.87 -21.00
N THR A 173 2.98 -8.16 -22.09
CA THR A 173 2.65 -6.73 -22.08
C THR A 173 1.16 -6.54 -22.23
N ILE A 174 0.51 -6.01 -21.19
CA ILE A 174 -0.93 -5.76 -21.19
C ILE A 174 -1.18 -4.26 -21.20
N ALA A 175 -1.90 -3.78 -22.21
CA ALA A 175 -2.31 -2.38 -22.26
C ALA A 175 -3.58 -2.12 -21.46
N ILE A 176 -3.58 -1.05 -20.65
CA ILE A 176 -4.80 -0.48 -20.09
C ILE A 176 -5.15 0.75 -20.92
N VAL A 177 -6.28 0.70 -21.64
CA VAL A 177 -6.78 1.82 -22.47
C VAL A 177 -7.73 2.68 -21.63
N GLY A 178 -7.13 3.59 -20.87
CA GLY A 178 -7.80 4.39 -19.85
C GLY A 178 -8.03 5.84 -20.27
N LYS A 179 -8.96 6.51 -19.56
CA LYS A 179 -9.17 7.96 -19.72
C LYS A 179 -8.13 8.76 -18.92
N TYR A 180 -7.77 8.27 -17.74
CA TYR A 180 -6.88 8.94 -16.79
C TYR A 180 -5.57 8.15 -16.65
N ILE A 181 -4.66 8.30 -17.61
CA ILE A 181 -3.37 7.58 -17.56
C ILE A 181 -2.32 8.24 -16.67
N ASP A 182 -2.48 9.54 -16.39
CA ASP A 182 -1.54 10.31 -15.56
C ASP A 182 -1.76 10.10 -14.06
N LEU A 183 -2.84 9.39 -13.68
CA LEU A 183 -3.14 9.05 -12.29
C LEU A 183 -3.25 7.52 -12.15
N PRO A 184 -2.11 6.81 -11.96
CA PRO A 184 -2.09 5.35 -11.86
C PRO A 184 -3.07 4.79 -10.82
N ASP A 185 -3.30 5.54 -9.73
CA ASP A 185 -4.22 5.17 -8.64
C ASP A 185 -5.67 4.98 -9.10
N ALA A 186 -6.10 5.66 -10.16
CA ALA A 186 -7.45 5.51 -10.71
C ALA A 186 -7.75 4.08 -11.20
N TYR A 187 -6.70 3.30 -11.44
CA TYR A 187 -6.76 1.94 -11.95
C TYR A 187 -5.91 0.98 -11.11
N LEU A 188 -5.67 1.29 -9.83
CA LEU A 188 -4.85 0.47 -8.94
C LEU A 188 -5.32 -0.98 -8.88
N SER A 189 -6.60 -1.22 -8.60
CA SER A 189 -7.15 -2.59 -8.52
C SER A 189 -7.09 -3.33 -9.85
N VAL A 190 -7.21 -2.62 -10.99
CA VAL A 190 -7.09 -3.24 -12.32
C VAL A 190 -5.64 -3.64 -12.59
N THR A 191 -4.69 -2.77 -12.25
CA THR A 191 -3.26 -3.02 -12.37
C THR A 191 -2.84 -4.21 -11.51
N GLU A 192 -3.27 -4.26 -10.25
CA GLU A 192 -2.95 -5.38 -9.36
C GLU A 192 -3.63 -6.68 -9.79
N ALA A 193 -4.86 -6.64 -10.32
CA ALA A 193 -5.50 -7.84 -10.88
C ALA A 193 -4.76 -8.40 -12.11
N ILE A 194 -4.24 -7.53 -12.98
CA ILE A 194 -3.41 -7.93 -14.13
C ILE A 194 -2.11 -8.59 -13.65
N LYS A 195 -1.42 -7.97 -12.67
CA LYS A 195 -0.22 -8.55 -12.05
C LYS A 195 -0.52 -9.90 -11.40
N ALA A 196 -1.62 -10.02 -10.66
CA ALA A 196 -2.07 -11.27 -10.04
C ALA A 196 -2.34 -12.36 -11.09
N GLY A 197 -2.96 -12.01 -12.22
CA GLY A 197 -3.10 -12.91 -13.36
C GLY A 197 -1.75 -13.39 -13.91
N GLY A 198 -0.76 -12.48 -13.98
CA GLY A 198 0.62 -12.83 -14.29
C GLY A 198 1.23 -13.82 -13.29
N PHE A 199 1.12 -13.53 -11.99
CA PHE A 199 1.65 -14.40 -10.93
C PHE A 199 1.06 -15.82 -11.02
N GLY A 200 -0.25 -15.94 -11.26
CA GLY A 200 -0.92 -17.23 -11.45
C GLY A 200 -0.36 -18.07 -12.60
N ASN A 201 0.28 -17.44 -13.59
CA ASN A 201 0.89 -18.07 -14.76
C ASN A 201 2.42 -18.05 -14.74
N TRP A 202 3.06 -17.69 -13.63
CA TRP A 202 4.52 -17.47 -13.59
C TRP A 202 5.01 -16.45 -14.63
N ALA A 203 4.20 -15.45 -14.94
CA ALA A 203 4.50 -14.42 -15.93
C ALA A 203 4.60 -13.05 -15.27
N ARG A 204 5.54 -12.22 -15.72
CA ARG A 204 5.54 -10.79 -15.40
C ARG A 204 4.58 -10.06 -16.33
N ALA A 205 3.48 -9.55 -15.78
CA ALA A 205 2.56 -8.71 -16.54
C ALA A 205 3.01 -7.24 -16.53
N ASN A 206 3.64 -6.81 -17.61
CA ASN A 206 4.09 -5.44 -17.84
C ASN A 206 2.89 -4.58 -18.27
N VAL A 207 2.43 -3.67 -17.40
CA VAL A 207 1.28 -2.81 -17.69
C VAL A 207 1.71 -1.58 -18.50
N ARG A 208 1.11 -1.40 -19.67
CA ARG A 208 1.29 -0.22 -20.52
C ARG A 208 0.05 0.67 -20.48
N TRP A 209 0.24 1.92 -20.07
CA TRP A 209 -0.85 2.90 -20.02
C TRP A 209 -1.03 3.58 -21.37
N ILE A 210 -2.26 3.53 -21.90
CA ILE A 210 -2.59 4.14 -23.19
C ILE A 210 -3.82 5.01 -23.01
N ALA A 211 -3.70 6.28 -23.42
CA ALA A 211 -4.82 7.21 -23.38
C ALA A 211 -5.87 6.78 -24.40
N ALA A 212 -7.12 6.66 -23.97
CA ALA A 212 -8.21 6.24 -24.84
C ALA A 212 -8.31 7.15 -26.08
N ASP A 213 -8.24 8.47 -25.90
CA ASP A 213 -8.34 9.48 -26.97
C ASP A 213 -7.30 9.26 -28.11
N THR A 214 -6.17 8.55 -27.87
CA THR A 214 -5.18 8.26 -28.93
C THR A 214 -5.53 7.04 -29.79
N CYS A 215 -6.58 6.30 -29.45
CA CYS A 215 -7.01 5.08 -30.12
C CYS A 215 -8.31 5.24 -30.93
N GLU A 216 -8.80 6.47 -31.13
CA GLU A 216 -10.05 6.74 -31.88
C GLU A 216 -9.95 6.29 -33.35
N THR A 217 -8.77 6.43 -33.96
CA THR A 217 -8.51 5.99 -35.32
C THR A 217 -7.73 4.68 -35.34
N MET A 218 -7.90 3.90 -36.41
CA MET A 218 -7.16 2.64 -36.58
C MET A 218 -5.63 2.87 -36.61
N GLU A 219 -5.17 3.96 -37.23
CA GLU A 219 -3.75 4.34 -37.26
C GLU A 219 -3.21 4.71 -35.87
N GLY A 220 -4.02 5.40 -35.06
CA GLY A 220 -3.70 5.70 -33.68
C GLY A 220 -3.61 4.44 -32.83
N ALA A 221 -4.64 3.58 -32.91
CA ALA A 221 -4.66 2.29 -32.22
C ALA A 221 -3.45 1.42 -32.61
N GLU A 222 -3.15 1.29 -33.90
CA GLU A 222 -1.96 0.57 -34.42
C GLU A 222 -0.66 1.12 -33.82
N ARG A 223 -0.49 2.44 -33.81
CA ARG A 223 0.72 3.09 -33.31
C ARG A 223 1.00 2.76 -31.84
N TYR A 224 -0.04 2.67 -31.01
CA TYR A 224 0.11 2.51 -29.57
C TYR A 224 -0.06 1.06 -29.08
N LEU A 225 -0.82 0.22 -29.81
CA LEU A 225 -1.20 -1.14 -29.39
C LEU A 225 -0.44 -2.26 -30.09
N LYS A 226 0.24 -2.04 -31.22
CA LYS A 226 0.88 -3.12 -32.00
C LYS A 226 1.87 -4.01 -31.23
N ASP A 227 2.51 -3.49 -30.19
CA ASP A 227 3.54 -4.18 -29.41
C ASP A 227 3.00 -4.65 -28.04
N VAL A 228 1.70 -4.96 -27.95
CA VAL A 228 1.05 -5.46 -26.72
C VAL A 228 0.46 -6.85 -26.97
N ASP A 229 0.48 -7.70 -25.94
CA ASP A 229 -0.01 -9.08 -26.00
C ASP A 229 -1.51 -9.19 -25.64
N GLY A 230 -2.06 -8.15 -25.02
CA GLY A 230 -3.47 -8.07 -24.66
C GLY A 230 -3.88 -6.66 -24.27
N ILE A 231 -5.19 -6.39 -24.33
CA ILE A 231 -5.75 -5.10 -23.93
C ILE A 231 -6.82 -5.27 -22.85
N VAL A 232 -6.85 -4.34 -21.91
CA VAL A 232 -7.91 -4.18 -20.90
C VAL A 232 -8.57 -2.83 -21.13
N ILE A 233 -9.88 -2.87 -21.32
CA ILE A 233 -10.73 -1.67 -21.38
C ILE A 233 -11.39 -1.53 -20.01
N PRO A 234 -10.85 -0.69 -19.11
CA PRO A 234 -11.42 -0.51 -17.79
C PRO A 234 -12.75 0.25 -17.86
N GLY A 235 -13.42 0.34 -16.72
CA GLY A 235 -14.54 1.28 -16.55
C GLY A 235 -14.15 2.73 -16.85
N GLY A 236 -15.14 3.60 -16.96
CA GLY A 236 -14.93 5.03 -17.10
C GLY A 236 -16.19 5.79 -16.68
N PHE A 237 -16.03 6.76 -15.79
CA PHE A 237 -17.12 7.66 -15.44
C PHE A 237 -17.22 8.80 -16.45
N GLY A 238 -18.42 9.02 -16.99
CA GLY A 238 -18.71 10.02 -18.02
C GLY A 238 -18.42 9.57 -19.45
N ILE A 239 -18.68 10.47 -20.42
CA ILE A 239 -18.74 10.15 -21.86
C ILE A 239 -17.42 10.31 -22.63
N ARG A 240 -16.40 10.91 -22.02
CA ARG A 240 -15.14 11.22 -22.71
C ARG A 240 -14.26 9.98 -22.86
N GLY A 241 -13.65 9.80 -24.03
CA GLY A 241 -12.75 8.70 -24.34
C GLY A 241 -13.44 7.39 -24.71
N ILE A 242 -14.76 7.41 -24.99
CA ILE A 242 -15.50 6.23 -25.43
C ILE A 242 -15.10 5.82 -26.85
N GLU A 243 -15.07 6.77 -27.80
CA GLU A 243 -14.69 6.49 -29.19
C GLU A 243 -13.29 5.84 -29.28
N GLY A 244 -12.37 6.31 -28.44
CA GLY A 244 -11.04 5.74 -28.29
C GLY A 244 -11.02 4.29 -27.84
N LYS A 245 -11.86 3.94 -26.85
CA LYS A 245 -12.03 2.56 -26.38
C LYS A 245 -12.65 1.66 -27.45
N ILE A 246 -13.65 2.17 -28.18
CA ILE A 246 -14.26 1.45 -29.31
C ILE A 246 -13.22 1.19 -30.40
N GLY A 247 -12.41 2.20 -30.75
CA GLY A 247 -11.32 2.06 -31.71
C GLY A 247 -10.27 1.03 -31.29
N ALA A 248 -9.87 1.01 -30.01
CA ALA A 248 -8.98 0.00 -29.45
C ALA A 248 -9.55 -1.43 -29.52
N LEU A 249 -10.84 -1.61 -29.16
CA LEU A 249 -11.52 -2.92 -29.27
C LEU A 249 -11.65 -3.38 -30.72
N ARG A 250 -11.95 -2.45 -31.63
CA ARG A 250 -12.00 -2.74 -33.07
C ARG A 250 -10.64 -3.19 -33.58
N TRP A 251 -9.58 -2.47 -33.23
CA TRP A 251 -8.21 -2.82 -33.56
C TRP A 251 -7.83 -4.21 -33.04
N ALA A 252 -8.10 -4.49 -31.77
CA ALA A 252 -7.81 -5.79 -31.16
C ALA A 252 -8.57 -6.93 -31.84
N ARG A 253 -9.84 -6.73 -32.18
CA ARG A 253 -10.64 -7.73 -32.91
C ARG A 253 -10.08 -8.01 -34.31
N GLU A 254 -9.68 -6.98 -35.05
CA GLU A 254 -9.12 -7.12 -36.40
C GLU A 254 -7.72 -7.78 -36.38
N HIS A 255 -6.92 -7.54 -35.34
CA HIS A 255 -5.58 -8.12 -35.14
C HIS A 255 -5.57 -9.41 -34.31
N LYS A 256 -6.73 -9.87 -33.84
CA LYS A 256 -6.91 -11.05 -32.98
C LYS A 256 -6.11 -10.99 -31.66
N VAL A 257 -5.98 -9.78 -31.11
CA VAL A 257 -5.38 -9.56 -29.80
C VAL A 257 -6.44 -9.77 -28.71
N PRO A 258 -6.16 -10.54 -27.65
CA PRO A 258 -7.09 -10.72 -26.52
C PRO A 258 -7.51 -9.38 -25.91
N ALA A 259 -8.81 -9.23 -25.66
CA ALA A 259 -9.37 -8.04 -25.05
C ALA A 259 -10.28 -8.41 -23.87
N LEU A 260 -10.10 -7.70 -22.74
CA LEU A 260 -10.95 -7.80 -21.56
C LEU A 260 -11.66 -6.47 -21.31
N GLY A 261 -12.99 -6.48 -21.46
CA GLY A 261 -13.85 -5.34 -21.13
C GLY A 261 -14.35 -5.40 -19.69
N LEU A 262 -14.21 -4.30 -18.93
CA LEU A 262 -14.71 -4.18 -17.56
C LEU A 262 -15.80 -3.11 -17.47
N CYS A 263 -17.00 -3.49 -17.03
CA CYS A 263 -18.15 -2.58 -16.87
C CYS A 263 -18.46 -1.84 -18.19
N LEU A 264 -18.09 -0.56 -18.34
CA LEU A 264 -18.22 0.20 -19.59
C LEU A 264 -17.46 -0.45 -20.77
N GLY A 265 -16.42 -1.24 -20.48
CA GLY A 265 -15.65 -1.93 -21.52
C GLY A 265 -16.36 -3.12 -22.18
N LEU A 266 -17.46 -3.63 -21.58
CA LEU A 266 -18.30 -4.70 -22.15
C LEU A 266 -19.30 -4.11 -23.14
#